data_AF-E1IHI8-F1
#
_entry.id   AF-E1IHI8-F1
#
_cell.length_a   1.000
_cell.length_b   1.000
_cell.length_c   1.000
_cell.angle_alpha   90.00
_cell.angle_beta   90.00
_cell.angle_gamma   90.00
#
_symmetry.space_group_name_H-M   'P 1'
#
loop_
_entity.id
_entity.type
_entity.pdbx_description
1 polymer ?
#
loop_
_entity_poly.entity_id
_entity_poly.type
_entity_poly.pdbx_seq_one_letter_code
_entity_poly.pdbx_strand_id
1 'polypeptide(L)'
;MSLSPQVLFILLVTLMIIAVTWLHHARVLSGKLPTRRPLPALDVLRNALRRGAETGRVLHISPGAGQIGSGNGTRGSSAETLAGLMVATRISEEAALNGAPILVSSGDAVTHLALRGIVRQAYQQAGQTQDYDPARVQLLAHQDEFAYATGVKTLYGRQPIEASTLVGSFGQEYLLIGEEGAQRDIPQVVGTTNSTALPMMMLTTPATLIGEEIFASEAYLSSDPTAQARLLTQDTLRTVVILLIIGAFVYGLLQPAFGLPVLTGS
;
A
#
# COMPACT_ATOMS: atom_id res chain seq x y z
N MET A 1 -35.76 38.14 -0.14
CA MET A 1 -34.35 38.10 -0.59
C MET A 1 -34.19 36.95 -1.57
N SER A 2 -34.07 37.25 -2.86
CA SER A 2 -33.72 36.24 -3.86
C SER A 2 -32.25 35.89 -3.69
N LEU A 3 -31.95 34.62 -3.38
CA LEU A 3 -30.59 34.12 -3.35
C LEU A 3 -29.93 34.38 -4.72
N SER A 4 -28.69 34.88 -4.73
CA SER A 4 -28.00 35.12 -5.99
C SER A 4 -27.81 33.79 -6.73
N PRO A 5 -27.88 33.78 -8.08
CA PRO A 5 -27.77 32.54 -8.85
C PRO A 5 -26.45 31.79 -8.62
N GLN A 6 -25.39 32.49 -8.21
CA GLN A 6 -24.10 31.88 -7.84
C GLN A 6 -24.19 31.10 -6.53
N VAL A 7 -24.91 31.64 -5.53
CA VAL A 7 -25.16 30.96 -4.26
C VAL A 7 -25.95 29.67 -4.47
N LEU A 8 -26.98 29.76 -5.31
CA LEU A 8 -27.85 28.63 -5.65
C LEU A 8 -27.08 27.51 -6.35
N PHE A 9 -26.17 27.86 -7.26
CA PHE A 9 -25.31 26.91 -7.96
C PHE A 9 -24.34 26.19 -7.00
N ILE A 10 -23.69 26.91 -6.09
CA ILE A 10 -22.72 26.29 -5.18
C ILE A 10 -23.43 25.41 -4.14
N LEU A 11 -24.60 25.82 -3.66
CA LEU A 11 -25.41 25.04 -2.73
C LEU A 11 -25.87 23.73 -3.40
N LEU A 12 -26.22 23.77 -4.68
CA LEU A 12 -26.55 22.59 -5.49
C LEU A 12 -25.35 21.65 -5.67
N VAL A 13 -24.17 22.17 -6.01
CA VAL A 13 -22.94 21.36 -6.14
C VAL A 13 -22.55 20.72 -4.81
N THR A 14 -22.66 21.47 -3.70
CA THR A 14 -22.35 20.96 -2.36
C THR A 14 -23.32 19.85 -1.95
N LEU A 15 -24.63 20.07 -2.16
CA LEU A 15 -25.66 19.06 -1.90
C LEU A 15 -25.46 17.81 -2.77
N MET A 16 -25.04 17.98 -4.02
CA MET A 16 -24.73 16.87 -4.93
C MET A 16 -23.56 16.03 -4.41
N ILE A 17 -22.48 16.66 -3.93
CA ILE A 17 -21.33 15.97 -3.35
C ILE A 17 -21.73 15.20 -2.07
N ILE A 18 -22.54 15.81 -1.20
CA ILE A 18 -23.08 15.15 0.01
C ILE A 18 -23.98 13.97 -0.39
N ALA A 19 -24.85 14.13 -1.38
CA ALA A 19 -25.76 13.07 -1.81
C ALA A 19 -25.02 11.88 -2.44
N VAL A 20 -24.02 12.15 -3.29
CA VAL A 20 -23.18 11.11 -3.92
C VAL A 20 -22.41 10.34 -2.85
N THR A 21 -21.78 11.05 -1.91
CA THR A 21 -20.99 10.41 -0.83
C THR A 21 -21.86 9.58 0.11
N TRP A 22 -23.04 10.09 0.48
CA TRP A 22 -24.02 9.33 1.28
C TRP A 22 -24.56 8.10 0.55
N LEU A 23 -24.83 8.19 -0.77
CA LEU A 23 -25.21 7.06 -1.62
C LEU A 23 -24.11 5.99 -1.70
N HIS A 24 -22.84 6.39 -1.83
CA HIS A 24 -21.72 5.45 -1.80
C HIS A 24 -21.60 4.75 -0.44
N HIS A 25 -21.72 5.49 0.66
CA HIS A 25 -21.67 4.95 2.02
C HIS A 25 -22.81 3.96 2.30
N ALA A 26 -24.04 4.33 1.94
CA ALA A 26 -25.22 3.48 2.07
C ALA A 26 -25.12 2.20 1.23
N ARG A 27 -24.52 2.27 0.04
CA ARG A 27 -24.26 1.09 -0.81
C ARG A 27 -23.26 0.13 -0.16
N VAL A 28 -22.20 0.66 0.46
CA VAL A 28 -21.22 -0.17 1.17
C VAL A 28 -21.82 -0.82 2.42
N LEU A 29 -22.62 -0.09 3.20
CA LEU A 29 -23.35 -0.62 4.37
C LEU A 29 -24.41 -1.67 4.01
N SER A 30 -24.97 -1.60 2.79
CA SER A 30 -25.96 -2.57 2.29
C SER A 30 -25.37 -3.92 1.84
N GLY A 31 -24.07 -4.17 2.09
CA GLY A 31 -23.39 -5.42 1.75
C GLY A 31 -23.13 -5.63 0.26
N LYS A 32 -23.50 -4.66 -0.59
CA LYS A 32 -23.21 -4.65 -2.03
C LYS A 32 -21.85 -4.00 -2.26
N LEU A 33 -20.80 -4.64 -1.75
CA LEU A 33 -19.44 -4.32 -2.19
C LEU A 33 -19.41 -4.47 -3.72
N PRO A 34 -18.92 -3.49 -4.49
CA PRO A 34 -18.71 -3.67 -5.92
C PRO A 34 -17.83 -4.91 -6.10
N THR A 35 -18.26 -5.83 -6.96
CA THR A 35 -17.60 -7.11 -7.20
C THR A 35 -16.15 -6.83 -7.59
N ARG A 36 -15.24 -7.00 -6.63
CA ARG A 36 -13.81 -6.75 -6.80
C ARG A 36 -13.30 -7.70 -7.89
N ARG A 37 -12.70 -7.16 -8.95
CA ARG A 37 -12.03 -8.01 -9.96
C ARG A 37 -10.95 -8.82 -9.21
N PRO A 38 -10.92 -10.16 -9.32
CA PRO A 38 -9.88 -10.94 -8.68
C PRO A 38 -8.52 -10.48 -9.21
N LEU A 39 -7.56 -10.31 -8.31
CA LEU A 39 -6.17 -9.95 -8.62
C LEU A 39 -5.34 -11.24 -8.62
N PRO A 40 -5.05 -11.84 -9.80
CA PRO A 40 -4.39 -13.16 -9.86
C PRO A 40 -3.01 -13.16 -9.18
N ALA A 41 -2.34 -12.00 -9.17
CA ALA A 41 -1.08 -11.80 -8.48
C ALA A 41 -1.16 -12.11 -6.97
N LEU A 42 -2.30 -11.83 -6.33
CA LEU A 42 -2.49 -12.08 -4.89
C LEU A 42 -2.81 -13.55 -4.58
N ASP A 43 -3.35 -14.30 -5.55
CA ASP A 43 -3.56 -15.73 -5.38
C ASP A 43 -2.22 -16.50 -5.38
N VAL A 44 -1.23 -16.03 -6.16
CA VAL A 44 0.14 -16.55 -6.09
C VAL A 44 0.73 -16.35 -4.69
N LEU A 45 0.54 -15.16 -4.11
CA LEU A 45 1.01 -14.83 -2.76
C LEU A 45 0.34 -15.69 -1.69
N ARG A 46 -1.00 -15.81 -1.71
CA ARG A 46 -1.74 -16.65 -0.75
C ARG A 46 -1.30 -18.11 -0.81
N ASN A 47 -1.13 -18.65 -2.01
CA ASN A 47 -0.64 -20.01 -2.20
C ASN A 47 0.80 -20.17 -1.68
N ALA A 48 1.67 -19.19 -1.93
CA ALA A 48 3.05 -19.21 -1.45
C ALA A 48 3.13 -19.13 0.08
N LEU A 49 2.28 -18.34 0.74
CA LEU A 49 2.18 -18.31 2.21
C LEU A 49 1.82 -19.69 2.78
N ARG A 50 0.78 -20.32 2.23
CA ARG A 50 0.35 -21.66 2.65
C ARG A 50 1.44 -22.71 2.42
N ARG A 51 2.04 -22.74 1.22
CA ARG A 51 3.13 -23.67 0.91
C ARG A 51 4.39 -23.38 1.72
N GLY A 52 4.69 -22.13 2.03
CA GLY A 52 5.81 -21.75 2.89
C GLY A 52 5.64 -22.31 4.31
N ALA A 53 4.43 -22.27 4.86
CA ALA A 53 4.10 -22.91 6.13
C ALA A 53 4.24 -24.45 6.08
N GLU A 54 3.86 -25.08 4.96
CA GLU A 54 3.97 -26.54 4.77
C GLU A 54 5.41 -27.03 4.55
N THR A 55 6.21 -26.26 3.79
CA THR A 55 7.54 -26.67 3.31
C THR A 55 8.69 -26.10 4.14
N GLY A 56 8.44 -25.07 4.95
CA GLY A 56 9.46 -24.29 5.63
C GLY A 56 10.29 -23.38 4.71
N ARG A 57 9.94 -23.30 3.42
CA ARG A 57 10.60 -22.39 2.46
C ARG A 57 10.17 -20.95 2.71
N VAL A 58 11.13 -20.04 2.56
CA VAL A 58 11.01 -18.66 3.01
C VAL A 58 10.26 -17.82 2.00
N LEU A 59 9.30 -17.02 2.45
CA LEU A 59 8.68 -15.98 1.63
C LEU A 59 9.49 -14.69 1.73
N HIS A 60 10.01 -14.21 0.61
CA HIS A 60 10.73 -12.94 0.56
C HIS A 60 9.76 -11.76 0.38
N ILE A 61 9.97 -10.66 1.10
CA ILE A 61 9.12 -9.47 1.05
C ILE A 61 10.01 -8.24 0.95
N SER A 62 9.68 -7.33 0.03
CA SER A 62 10.38 -6.06 -0.10
C SER A 62 9.49 -4.92 -0.63
N PRO A 63 9.55 -3.73 0.01
CA PRO A 63 9.02 -2.47 -0.52
C PRO A 63 9.98 -1.71 -1.46
N GLY A 64 11.17 -2.24 -1.73
CA GLY A 64 12.18 -1.66 -2.61
C GLY A 64 13.23 -0.78 -1.90
N ALA A 65 13.89 0.07 -2.69
CA ALA A 65 14.95 0.97 -2.23
C ALA A 65 14.47 2.42 -1.99
N GLY A 66 13.16 2.67 -2.15
CA GLY A 66 12.58 3.99 -1.97
C GLY A 66 12.68 4.54 -0.55
N GLN A 67 12.76 5.87 -0.48
CA GLN A 67 12.84 6.62 0.77
C GLN A 67 11.46 7.17 1.17
N ILE A 68 11.13 7.05 2.46
CA ILE A 68 9.97 7.69 3.05
C ILE A 68 10.35 9.12 3.46
N GLY A 69 9.62 10.11 2.95
CA GLY A 69 9.78 11.51 3.39
C GLY A 69 10.96 12.26 2.77
N SER A 70 11.50 11.79 1.64
CA SER A 70 12.54 12.52 0.92
C SER A 70 12.01 13.86 0.40
N GLY A 71 12.58 14.97 0.90
CA GLY A 71 12.29 16.35 0.46
C GLY A 71 12.75 16.67 -0.96
N ASN A 72 13.22 15.66 -1.72
CA ASN A 72 13.86 15.81 -3.02
C ASN A 72 12.84 15.91 -4.18
N GLY A 73 11.54 16.06 -3.88
CA GLY A 73 10.50 16.36 -4.87
C GLY A 73 9.82 15.15 -5.52
N THR A 74 10.29 13.92 -5.30
CA THR A 74 9.72 12.71 -5.91
C THR A 74 8.58 12.13 -5.07
N ARG A 75 7.42 12.81 -5.06
CA ARG A 75 6.23 12.39 -4.30
C ARG A 75 5.76 10.94 -4.61
N GLY A 76 6.07 10.42 -5.79
CA GLY A 76 5.71 9.05 -6.22
C GLY A 76 6.36 7.94 -5.38
N SER A 77 7.68 8.04 -5.14
CA SER A 77 8.45 6.98 -4.46
C SER A 77 8.00 6.75 -3.01
N SER A 78 7.62 7.82 -2.30
CA SER A 78 7.12 7.67 -0.91
C SER A 78 5.75 6.99 -0.86
N ALA A 79 4.84 7.25 -1.81
CA ALA A 79 3.53 6.59 -1.84
C ALA A 79 3.67 5.09 -2.17
N GLU A 80 4.52 4.74 -3.13
CA GLU A 80 4.82 3.35 -3.48
C GLU A 80 5.45 2.59 -2.32
N THR A 81 6.44 3.20 -1.64
CA THR A 81 7.09 2.60 -0.48
C THR A 81 6.07 2.33 0.65
N LEU A 82 5.15 3.27 0.89
CA LEU A 82 4.06 3.07 1.85
C LEU A 82 3.14 1.91 1.46
N ALA A 83 2.77 1.81 0.18
CA ALA A 83 1.98 0.68 -0.31
C ALA A 83 2.71 -0.65 -0.09
N GLY A 84 4.01 -0.71 -0.37
CA GLY A 84 4.86 -1.86 -0.07
C GLY A 84 4.91 -2.22 1.41
N LEU A 85 4.99 -1.23 2.31
CA LEU A 85 4.92 -1.45 3.75
C LEU A 85 3.56 -1.98 4.20
N MET A 86 2.47 -1.54 3.58
CA MET A 86 1.13 -2.06 3.86
C MET A 86 1.00 -3.54 3.44
N VAL A 87 1.53 -3.89 2.26
CA VAL A 87 1.61 -5.29 1.81
C VAL A 87 2.49 -6.11 2.76
N ALA A 88 3.65 -5.59 3.15
CA ALA A 88 4.55 -6.27 4.10
C ALA A 88 3.89 -6.48 5.47
N THR A 89 3.09 -5.52 5.94
CA THR A 89 2.30 -5.65 7.18
C THR A 89 1.37 -6.83 7.07
N ARG A 90 0.56 -6.88 6.02
CA ARG A 90 -0.44 -7.93 5.88
C ARG A 90 0.17 -9.32 5.70
N ILE A 91 1.25 -9.42 4.93
CA ILE A 91 1.97 -10.69 4.76
C ILE A 91 2.60 -11.12 6.09
N SER A 92 3.17 -10.20 6.86
CA SER A 92 3.81 -10.53 8.14
C SER A 92 2.80 -11.02 9.18
N GLU A 93 1.62 -10.39 9.25
CA GLU A 93 0.50 -10.85 10.10
C GLU A 93 0.07 -12.26 9.73
N GLU A 94 -0.21 -12.50 8.45
CA GLU A 94 -0.67 -13.80 7.95
C GLU A 94 0.40 -14.89 8.13
N ALA A 95 1.67 -14.54 7.91
CA ALA A 95 2.80 -15.45 8.10
C ALA A 95 3.01 -15.82 9.57
N ALA A 96 2.94 -14.84 10.48
CA ALA A 96 3.07 -15.08 11.92
C ALA A 96 1.93 -15.96 12.46
N LEU A 97 0.70 -15.76 11.98
CA LEU A 97 -0.46 -16.58 12.37
C LEU A 97 -0.37 -18.02 11.85
N ASN A 98 0.10 -18.21 10.62
CA ASN A 98 0.11 -19.51 9.96
C ASN A 98 1.47 -20.24 10.06
N GLY A 99 2.47 -19.65 10.74
CA GLY A 99 3.80 -20.23 10.89
C GLY A 99 4.63 -20.26 9.59
N ALA A 100 4.32 -19.40 8.62
CA ALA A 100 5.10 -19.30 7.40
C ALA A 100 6.40 -18.49 7.65
N PRO A 101 7.59 -19.01 7.29
CA PRO A 101 8.82 -18.27 7.50
C PRO A 101 8.94 -17.13 6.47
N ILE A 102 9.21 -15.92 6.97
CA ILE A 102 9.42 -14.73 6.13
C ILE A 102 10.86 -14.23 6.21
N LEU A 103 11.30 -13.57 5.15
CA LEU A 103 12.53 -12.80 5.08
C LEU A 103 12.25 -11.48 4.40
N VAL A 104 12.61 -10.40 5.05
CA VAL A 104 12.25 -9.06 4.64
C VAL A 104 13.51 -8.29 4.28
N SER A 105 13.51 -7.61 3.14
CA SER A 105 14.63 -6.76 2.73
C SER A 105 14.21 -5.33 2.44
N SER A 106 15.16 -4.41 2.55
CA SER A 106 14.98 -2.98 2.28
C SER A 106 16.26 -2.34 1.76
N GLY A 107 16.13 -1.31 0.92
CA GLY A 107 17.24 -0.48 0.43
C GLY A 107 17.37 0.90 1.10
N ASP A 108 16.59 1.16 2.15
CA ASP A 108 16.63 2.41 2.91
C ASP A 108 16.52 2.15 4.43
N ALA A 109 17.19 2.99 5.24
CA ALA A 109 17.28 2.81 6.68
C ALA A 109 15.96 3.13 7.40
N VAL A 110 15.18 4.11 6.91
CA VAL A 110 13.88 4.45 7.50
C VAL A 110 12.89 3.32 7.20
N THR A 111 12.84 2.88 5.95
CA THR A 111 12.03 1.74 5.52
C THR A 111 12.41 0.46 6.28
N HIS A 112 13.70 0.22 6.51
CA HIS A 112 14.18 -0.90 7.31
C HIS A 112 13.65 -0.88 8.76
N LEU A 113 13.73 0.26 9.44
CA LEU A 113 13.22 0.39 10.80
C LEU A 113 11.70 0.18 10.87
N ALA A 114 10.97 0.69 9.88
CA ALA A 114 9.53 0.45 9.77
C ALA A 114 9.22 -1.05 9.62
N LEU A 115 9.91 -1.75 8.71
CA LEU A 115 9.76 -3.19 8.53
C LEU A 115 10.10 -4.00 9.78
N ARG A 116 11.14 -3.61 10.53
CA ARG A 116 11.46 -4.24 11.82
C ARG A 116 10.32 -4.10 12.81
N GLY A 117 9.71 -2.92 12.89
CA GLY A 117 8.55 -2.66 13.73
C GLY A 117 7.34 -3.50 13.30
N ILE A 118 7.03 -3.51 12.00
CA ILE A 118 5.93 -4.27 11.41
C ILE A 118 6.05 -5.76 11.71
N VAL A 119 7.20 -6.36 11.40
CA VAL A 119 7.41 -7.81 11.61
C VAL A 119 7.35 -8.13 13.09
N ARG A 120 8.00 -7.34 13.95
CA ARG A 120 7.95 -7.55 15.41
C ARG A 120 6.52 -7.49 15.93
N GLN A 121 5.74 -6.50 15.49
CA GLN A 121 4.35 -6.32 15.91
C GLN A 121 3.47 -7.48 15.44
N ALA A 122 3.66 -7.98 14.21
CA ALA A 122 2.92 -9.12 13.69
C ALA A 122 3.14 -10.38 14.55
N TYR A 123 4.39 -10.71 14.87
CA TYR A 123 4.72 -11.83 15.75
C TYR A 123 4.18 -11.64 17.18
N GLN A 124 4.19 -10.40 17.70
CA GLN A 124 3.60 -10.10 19.02
C GLN A 124 2.09 -10.31 19.03
N GLN A 125 1.37 -9.83 18.00
CA GLN A 125 -0.09 -9.97 17.90
C GLN A 125 -0.51 -11.43 17.70
N ALA A 126 0.29 -12.23 17.00
CA ALA A 126 0.07 -13.67 16.83
C ALA A 126 0.41 -14.48 18.09
N GLY A 127 0.95 -13.87 19.16
CA GLY A 127 1.42 -14.57 20.35
C GLY A 127 2.74 -15.34 20.16
N GLN A 128 3.42 -15.16 19.02
CA GLN A 128 4.63 -15.86 18.61
C GLN A 128 5.89 -15.01 18.82
N THR A 129 5.98 -14.27 19.92
CA THR A 129 7.08 -13.30 20.16
C THR A 129 8.46 -13.98 20.17
N GLN A 130 8.53 -15.24 20.58
CA GLN A 130 9.76 -16.05 20.60
C GLN A 130 10.28 -16.43 19.20
N ASP A 131 9.41 -16.42 18.18
CA ASP A 131 9.76 -16.77 16.81
C ASP A 131 10.21 -15.53 16.00
N TYR A 132 10.10 -14.33 16.58
CA TYR A 132 10.61 -13.11 15.97
C TYR A 132 12.14 -13.11 15.91
N ASP A 133 12.68 -13.14 14.70
CA ASP A 133 14.12 -13.00 14.45
C ASP A 133 14.43 -11.66 13.73
N PRO A 134 15.07 -10.69 14.40
CA PRO A 134 15.45 -9.43 13.77
C PRO A 134 16.46 -9.60 12.63
N ALA A 135 17.24 -10.68 12.58
CA ALA A 135 18.20 -10.95 11.49
C ALA A 135 17.51 -11.33 10.17
N ARG A 136 16.22 -11.69 10.22
CA ARG A 136 15.37 -11.89 9.03
C ARG A 136 14.81 -10.60 8.45
N VAL A 137 15.10 -9.45 9.06
CA VAL A 137 14.82 -8.15 8.46
C VAL A 137 16.16 -7.52 8.11
N GLN A 138 16.46 -7.40 6.82
CA GLN A 138 17.79 -7.07 6.32
C GLN A 138 17.80 -5.73 5.58
N LEU A 139 18.72 -4.86 5.98
CA LEU A 139 19.08 -3.68 5.20
C LEU A 139 20.18 -4.12 4.22
N LEU A 140 19.85 -4.23 2.93
CA LEU A 140 20.78 -4.76 1.93
C LEU A 140 21.65 -3.66 1.31
N ALA A 141 21.14 -2.43 1.25
CA ALA A 141 21.86 -1.23 0.85
C ALA A 141 21.19 -0.02 1.48
N HIS A 142 21.81 1.16 1.35
CA HIS A 142 21.20 2.42 1.74
C HIS A 142 21.33 3.42 0.59
N GLN A 143 20.19 3.81 0.01
CA GLN A 143 20.12 4.81 -1.06
C GLN A 143 20.93 4.46 -2.32
N ASP A 144 21.08 3.16 -2.60
CA ASP A 144 21.69 2.64 -3.82
C ASP A 144 20.83 1.50 -4.37
N GLU A 145 20.07 1.81 -5.43
CA GLU A 145 19.10 0.93 -6.07
C GLU A 145 19.76 -0.33 -6.67
N PHE A 146 20.93 -0.19 -7.30
CA PHE A 146 21.62 -1.31 -7.94
C PHE A 146 22.36 -2.20 -6.94
N ALA A 147 22.97 -1.60 -5.90
CA ALA A 147 23.51 -2.37 -4.79
C ALA A 147 22.40 -3.13 -4.06
N TYR A 148 21.24 -2.49 -3.86
CA TYR A 148 20.06 -3.12 -3.29
C TYR A 148 19.61 -4.32 -4.13
N ALA A 149 19.43 -4.16 -5.44
CA ALA A 149 19.04 -5.23 -6.35
C ALA A 149 20.04 -6.40 -6.36
N THR A 150 21.34 -6.11 -6.33
CA THR A 150 22.41 -7.11 -6.23
C THR A 150 22.35 -7.86 -4.89
N GLY A 151 22.00 -7.18 -3.80
CA GLY A 151 21.74 -7.79 -2.50
C GLY A 151 20.58 -8.78 -2.55
N VAL A 152 19.46 -8.40 -3.18
CA VAL A 152 18.30 -9.30 -3.32
C VAL A 152 18.65 -10.52 -4.18
N LYS A 153 19.36 -10.32 -5.29
CA LYS A 153 19.90 -11.40 -6.13
C LYS A 153 20.74 -12.38 -5.30
N THR A 154 21.65 -11.86 -4.48
CA THR A 154 22.50 -12.68 -3.60
C THR A 154 21.66 -13.46 -2.58
N LEU A 155 20.59 -12.85 -2.07
CA LEU A 155 19.65 -13.47 -1.14
C LEU A 155 18.88 -14.64 -1.79
N TYR A 156 18.43 -14.51 -3.05
CA TYR A 156 17.85 -15.64 -3.80
C TYR A 156 18.85 -16.78 -4.03
N GLY A 157 20.15 -16.47 -4.09
CA GLY A 157 21.21 -17.46 -4.19
C GLY A 157 21.50 -18.22 -2.89
N ARG A 158 21.16 -17.65 -1.74
CA ARG A 158 21.55 -18.19 -0.42
C ARG A 158 20.41 -18.85 0.34
N GLN A 159 19.16 -18.54 -0.02
CA GLN A 159 17.99 -19.01 0.71
C GLN A 159 17.01 -19.75 -0.22
N PRO A 160 16.35 -20.81 0.27
CA PRO A 160 15.31 -21.50 -0.48
C PRO A 160 14.02 -20.68 -0.47
N ILE A 161 13.93 -19.71 -1.38
CA ILE A 161 12.76 -18.82 -1.49
C ILE A 161 11.57 -19.59 -2.08
N GLU A 162 10.40 -19.47 -1.44
CA GLU A 162 9.13 -20.05 -1.89
C GLU A 162 8.44 -19.15 -2.92
N ALA A 163 8.42 -17.85 -2.64
CA ALA A 163 8.05 -16.78 -3.56
C ALA A 163 8.62 -15.45 -3.05
N SER A 164 8.66 -14.46 -3.93
CA SER A 164 9.14 -13.11 -3.61
C SER A 164 8.07 -12.07 -3.92
N THR A 165 7.80 -11.21 -2.95
CA THR A 165 6.92 -10.05 -3.11
C THR A 165 7.76 -8.80 -3.23
N LEU A 166 7.75 -8.17 -4.41
CA LEU A 166 8.50 -6.96 -4.75
C LEU A 166 7.52 -5.86 -5.11
N VAL A 167 6.89 -5.30 -4.07
CA VAL A 167 5.80 -4.34 -4.23
C VAL A 167 6.21 -3.05 -3.56
N GLY A 168 6.43 -1.99 -4.33
CA GLY A 168 6.78 -0.69 -3.77
C GLY A 168 7.62 0.14 -4.73
N SER A 169 8.57 0.89 -4.19
CA SER A 169 9.40 1.81 -4.96
C SER A 169 10.53 1.06 -5.65
N PHE A 170 10.25 0.64 -6.88
CA PHE A 170 11.20 -0.01 -7.78
C PHE A 170 11.29 0.75 -9.11
N GLY A 171 12.51 0.97 -9.57
CA GLY A 171 12.88 1.50 -10.87
C GLY A 171 13.45 0.42 -11.81
N GLN A 172 14.39 0.82 -12.66
CA GLN A 172 15.02 -0.06 -13.65
C GLN A 172 15.87 -1.18 -13.03
N GLU A 173 16.35 -1.00 -11.79
CA GLU A 173 17.10 -1.98 -11.03
C GLU A 173 16.30 -3.27 -10.80
N TYR A 174 14.97 -3.19 -10.84
CA TYR A 174 14.09 -4.34 -10.74
C TYR A 174 14.47 -5.45 -11.73
N LEU A 175 14.90 -5.12 -12.95
CA LEU A 175 15.18 -6.13 -13.97
C LEU A 175 16.23 -7.14 -13.50
N LEU A 176 17.24 -6.71 -12.73
CA LEU A 176 18.24 -7.59 -12.13
C LEU A 176 17.62 -8.59 -11.15
N ILE A 177 16.59 -8.17 -10.41
CA ILE A 177 15.88 -9.01 -9.45
C ILE A 177 14.87 -9.92 -10.17
N GLY A 178 14.15 -9.36 -11.15
CA GLY A 178 13.13 -10.05 -11.94
C GLY A 178 13.73 -11.21 -12.74
N GLU A 179 14.79 -10.95 -13.50
CA GLU A 179 15.47 -11.97 -14.29
C GLU A 179 16.07 -13.07 -13.41
N GLU A 180 16.69 -12.72 -12.27
CA GLU A 180 17.22 -13.73 -11.35
C GLU A 180 16.12 -14.62 -10.79
N GLY A 181 14.99 -14.03 -10.39
CA GLY A 181 13.85 -14.79 -9.89
C GLY A 181 13.29 -15.74 -10.95
N ALA A 182 13.11 -15.24 -12.18
CA ALA A 182 12.65 -16.03 -13.32
C ALA A 182 13.63 -17.17 -13.66
N GLN A 183 14.94 -16.92 -13.69
CA GLN A 183 15.96 -17.94 -13.95
C GLN A 183 16.00 -19.06 -12.89
N ARG A 184 15.55 -18.77 -11.68
CA ARG A 184 15.51 -19.72 -10.54
C ARG A 184 14.13 -20.32 -10.30
N ASP A 185 13.17 -20.07 -11.18
CA ASP A 185 11.76 -20.47 -11.01
C ASP A 185 11.16 -20.02 -9.67
N ILE A 186 11.59 -18.86 -9.16
CA ILE A 186 11.01 -18.25 -7.95
C ILE A 186 9.76 -17.48 -8.39
N PRO A 187 8.55 -17.84 -7.93
CA PRO A 187 7.35 -17.05 -8.21
C PRO A 187 7.50 -15.63 -7.67
N GLN A 188 7.21 -14.62 -8.49
CA GLN A 188 7.34 -13.21 -8.12
C GLN A 188 6.00 -12.50 -8.21
N VAL A 189 5.58 -11.88 -7.10
CA VAL A 189 4.43 -10.98 -7.03
C VAL A 189 4.95 -9.56 -6.94
N VAL A 190 4.71 -8.77 -7.98
CA VAL A 190 5.45 -7.51 -8.18
C VAL A 190 4.51 -6.35 -8.43
N GLY A 191 4.91 -5.13 -8.08
CA GLY A 191 4.08 -3.96 -8.30
C GLY A 191 4.82 -2.65 -8.05
N THR A 192 4.59 -1.69 -8.93
CA THR A 192 5.15 -0.32 -8.87
C THR A 192 4.27 0.62 -9.71
N THR A 193 4.32 1.92 -9.45
CA THR A 193 3.74 2.95 -10.34
C THR A 193 4.79 3.59 -11.25
N ASN A 194 6.06 3.21 -11.10
CA ASN A 194 7.16 3.66 -11.95
C ASN A 194 6.98 3.18 -13.40
N SER A 195 6.90 4.13 -14.33
CA SER A 195 6.67 3.88 -15.76
C SER A 195 7.78 3.10 -16.45
N THR A 196 9.00 3.12 -15.91
CA THR A 196 10.16 2.40 -16.47
C THR A 196 10.19 0.95 -15.97
N ALA A 197 9.87 0.73 -14.69
CA ALA A 197 9.94 -0.59 -14.06
C ALA A 197 8.72 -1.46 -14.38
N LEU A 198 7.53 -0.87 -14.46
CA LEU A 198 6.28 -1.63 -14.62
C LEU A 198 6.25 -2.49 -15.91
N PRO A 199 6.70 -2.01 -17.09
CA PRO A 199 6.82 -2.87 -18.27
C PRO A 199 7.80 -4.03 -18.07
N MET A 200 8.92 -3.80 -17.36
CA MET A 200 9.89 -4.84 -17.06
C MET A 200 9.29 -5.91 -16.12
N MET A 201 8.51 -5.49 -15.13
CA MET A 201 7.76 -6.40 -14.25
C MET A 201 6.81 -7.32 -15.03
N MET A 202 6.05 -6.77 -15.98
CA MET A 202 5.15 -7.56 -16.83
C MET A 202 5.88 -8.57 -17.72
N LEU A 203 7.13 -8.28 -18.10
CA LEU A 203 7.93 -9.18 -18.93
C LEU A 203 8.54 -10.35 -18.14
N THR A 204 8.84 -10.16 -16.86
CA THR A 204 9.48 -11.21 -16.05
C THR A 204 8.50 -12.09 -15.28
N THR A 205 7.29 -11.61 -14.96
CA THR A 205 6.29 -12.39 -14.22
C THR A 205 4.84 -12.06 -14.61
N PRO A 206 3.95 -13.07 -14.71
CA PRO A 206 2.53 -12.85 -14.93
C PRO A 206 1.81 -12.27 -13.70
N ALA A 207 2.42 -12.32 -12.51
CA ALA A 207 1.84 -11.85 -11.25
C ALA A 207 2.23 -10.39 -10.94
N THR A 208 1.93 -9.49 -11.88
CA THR A 208 2.19 -8.05 -11.77
C THR A 208 0.92 -7.30 -11.35
N LEU A 209 1.02 -6.47 -10.31
CA LEU A 209 0.00 -5.50 -9.89
C LEU A 209 0.13 -4.22 -10.73
N ILE A 210 -0.96 -3.78 -11.35
CA ILE A 210 -0.95 -2.69 -12.33
C ILE A 210 -1.69 -1.46 -11.80
N GLY A 211 -1.09 -0.28 -11.99
CA GLY A 211 -1.73 1.00 -11.67
C GLY A 211 -2.08 1.11 -10.19
N GLU A 212 -3.38 1.26 -9.88
CA GLU A 212 -3.85 1.43 -8.50
C GLU A 212 -3.93 0.12 -7.70
N GLU A 213 -3.70 -1.04 -8.33
CA GLU A 213 -3.75 -2.34 -7.67
C GLU A 213 -2.71 -2.45 -6.54
N ILE A 214 -1.61 -1.70 -6.61
CA ILE A 214 -0.60 -1.63 -5.55
C ILE A 214 -1.15 -1.00 -4.26
N PHE A 215 -2.06 -0.03 -4.36
CA PHE A 215 -2.67 0.63 -3.21
C PHE A 215 -3.87 -0.15 -2.67
N ALA A 216 -4.51 -0.96 -3.52
CA ALA A 216 -5.62 -1.82 -3.13
C ALA A 216 -5.17 -3.17 -2.53
N SER A 217 -3.92 -3.59 -2.74
CA SER A 217 -3.49 -4.97 -2.48
C SER A 217 -3.58 -5.36 -1.01
N GLU A 218 -3.30 -4.46 -0.08
CA GLU A 218 -3.48 -4.71 1.37
C GLU A 218 -4.94 -5.07 1.69
N ALA A 219 -5.91 -4.34 1.14
CA ALA A 219 -7.32 -4.58 1.39
C ALA A 219 -7.87 -5.84 0.71
N TYR A 220 -7.19 -6.36 -0.32
CA TYR A 220 -7.50 -7.66 -0.93
C TYR A 220 -6.82 -8.81 -0.20
N LEU A 221 -5.66 -8.59 0.41
CA LEU A 221 -4.99 -9.57 1.26
C LEU A 221 -5.63 -9.64 2.65
N SER A 222 -6.31 -8.59 3.09
CA SER A 222 -7.08 -8.59 4.33
C SER A 222 -8.38 -9.38 4.20
N SER A 223 -8.50 -10.43 5.01
CA SER A 223 -9.75 -11.12 5.30
C SER A 223 -10.53 -10.44 6.44
N ASP A 224 -9.99 -9.39 7.06
CA ASP A 224 -10.55 -8.75 8.24
C ASP A 224 -11.46 -7.55 7.85
N PRO A 225 -12.73 -7.51 8.28
CA PRO A 225 -13.62 -6.36 8.10
C PRO A 225 -13.04 -5.03 8.61
N THR A 226 -12.01 -5.04 9.48
CA THR A 226 -11.35 -3.83 9.99
C THR A 226 -10.50 -3.08 8.95
N ALA A 227 -9.82 -3.76 8.01
CA ALA A 227 -9.09 -3.10 6.93
C ALA A 227 -10.04 -2.43 5.93
N GLN A 228 -11.18 -3.08 5.67
CA GLN A 228 -12.28 -2.49 4.92
C GLN A 228 -12.85 -1.27 5.65
N ALA A 229 -12.99 -1.35 6.98
CA ALA A 229 -13.41 -0.22 7.81
C ALA A 229 -12.38 0.92 7.79
N ARG A 230 -11.08 0.66 7.72
CA ARG A 230 -10.03 1.70 7.60
C ARG A 230 -10.09 2.42 6.26
N LEU A 231 -10.23 1.70 5.15
CA LEU A 231 -10.46 2.32 3.84
C LEU A 231 -11.74 3.16 3.81
N LEU A 232 -12.83 2.60 4.35
CA LEU A 232 -14.09 3.33 4.51
C LEU A 232 -13.92 4.57 5.39
N THR A 233 -13.21 4.47 6.50
CA THR A 233 -12.95 5.58 7.43
C THR A 233 -12.10 6.65 6.77
N GLN A 234 -11.06 6.26 6.02
CA GLN A 234 -10.18 7.20 5.31
C GLN A 234 -10.92 7.92 4.19
N ASP A 235 -11.75 7.22 3.41
CA ASP A 235 -12.59 7.83 2.40
C ASP A 235 -13.68 8.73 3.01
N THR A 236 -14.23 8.34 4.16
CA THR A 236 -15.20 9.16 4.92
C THR A 236 -14.54 10.43 5.46
N LEU A 237 -13.37 10.31 6.07
CA LEU A 237 -12.63 11.45 6.62
C LEU A 237 -12.20 12.41 5.51
N ARG A 238 -11.68 11.88 4.40
CA ARG A 238 -11.35 12.65 3.20
C ARG A 238 -12.58 13.40 2.69
N THR A 239 -13.74 12.73 2.64
CA THR A 239 -15.01 13.34 2.24
C THR A 239 -15.44 14.46 3.19
N VAL A 240 -15.38 14.25 4.51
CA VAL A 240 -15.73 15.26 5.51
C VAL A 240 -14.82 16.48 5.41
N VAL A 241 -13.52 16.28 5.22
CA VAL A 241 -12.55 17.38 5.03
C VAL A 241 -12.86 18.16 3.75
N ILE A 242 -13.15 17.49 2.63
CA ILE A 242 -13.55 18.15 1.38
C ILE A 242 -14.84 18.98 1.59
N LEU A 243 -15.83 18.43 2.30
CA LEU A 243 -17.08 19.14 2.61
C LEU A 243 -16.86 20.34 3.53
N LEU A 244 -15.97 20.25 4.52
CA LEU A 244 -15.60 21.37 5.39
C LEU A 244 -14.90 22.48 4.61
N ILE A 245 -13.99 22.13 3.70
CA ILE A 245 -13.30 23.11 2.84
C ILE A 245 -14.29 23.82 1.93
N ILE A 246 -15.20 23.07 1.29
CA ILE A 246 -16.25 23.65 0.43
C ILE A 246 -17.19 24.52 1.26
N GLY A 247 -17.61 24.07 2.44
CA GLY A 247 -18.46 24.83 3.35
C GLY A 247 -17.82 26.13 3.83
N ALA A 248 -16.54 26.09 4.20
CA ALA A 248 -15.78 27.28 4.58
C ALA A 248 -15.61 28.26 3.41
N PHE A 249 -15.36 27.74 2.20
CA PHE A 249 -15.27 28.55 0.99
C PHE A 249 -16.61 29.24 0.66
N VAL A 250 -17.72 28.50 0.74
CA VAL A 250 -19.08 29.04 0.55
C VAL A 250 -19.41 30.09 1.61
N TYR A 251 -19.12 29.80 2.87
CA TYR A 251 -19.33 30.74 3.97
C TYR A 251 -18.56 32.04 3.73
N GLY A 252 -17.28 31.97 3.38
CA GLY A 252 -16.47 33.15 3.08
C GLY A 252 -17.00 33.98 1.91
N LEU A 253 -17.62 33.34 0.92
CA LEU A 253 -18.20 34.02 -0.25
C LEU A 253 -19.57 34.65 0.06
N LEU A 254 -20.34 34.07 0.99
CA LEU A 254 -21.64 34.58 1.44
C LEU A 254 -21.53 35.62 2.56
N GLN A 255 -20.46 35.59 3.33
CA GLN A 255 -20.18 36.49 4.44
C GLN A 255 -20.31 37.99 4.06
N PRO A 256 -19.74 38.48 2.96
CA PRO A 256 -19.91 39.88 2.54
C PRO A 256 -21.32 40.20 2.02
N ALA A 257 -22.06 39.22 1.51
CA ALA A 257 -23.41 39.43 0.95
C ALA A 257 -24.52 39.46 2.01
N PHE A 258 -24.29 38.82 3.18
CA PHE A 258 -25.29 38.67 4.25
C PHE A 258 -24.87 39.28 5.60
N GLY A 259 -23.67 39.91 5.68
CA GLY A 259 -23.20 40.56 6.90
C GLY A 259 -22.94 39.59 8.06
N LEU A 260 -22.50 38.36 7.76
CA LEU A 260 -22.22 37.34 8.77
C LEU A 260 -20.91 37.65 9.52
N PRO A 261 -20.77 37.21 10.80
CA PRO A 261 -19.55 37.42 11.57
C PRO A 261 -18.34 36.74 10.90
N VAL A 262 -17.21 37.44 10.88
CA VAL A 262 -15.94 36.90 10.36
C VAL A 262 -15.52 35.73 11.24
N LEU A 263 -15.21 34.58 10.65
CA LEU A 263 -14.52 33.51 11.35
C LEU A 263 -13.09 33.98 11.62
N THR A 264 -12.87 34.59 12.78
CA THR A 264 -11.54 35.05 13.21
C THR A 264 -10.68 33.84 13.50
N GLY A 265 -9.80 33.47 12.57
CA GLY A 265 -8.63 32.65 12.85
C GLY A 265 -7.52 33.55 13.37
N SER A 266 -7.15 33.39 14.65
CA SER A 266 -5.84 33.81 15.16
C SER A 266 -4.75 32.92 14.59
#